data_AF-A0A5J6PD57-F1
#
_entry.id   AF-A0A5J6PD57-F1
#
_cell.length_a   1.000
_cell.length_b   1.000
_cell.length_c   1.000
_cell.angle_alpha   90.00
_cell.angle_beta   90.00
_cell.angle_gamma   90.00
#
_symmetry.space_group_name_H-M   'P 1'
#
loop_
_entity.id
_entity.type
_entity.pdbx_description
1 polymer ?
#
loop_
_entity_poly.entity_id
_entity_poly.type
_entity_poly.pdbx_seq_one_letter_code
_entity_poly.pdbx_strand_id
1 'polypeptide(L)'
;MERSIICKSLDEVRLHIDAIDREMVNLLAQRGDFVAQAARFKKTTDDVRAPQRVEQVIAKVTILAKELNANPTVVEAVYRAMISAFINAELVEHAALADSR
;
A
#
# COMPACT_ATOMS: atom_id res chain seq x y z
N MET A 1 24.67 1.96 -0.68
CA MET A 1 24.04 0.70 -0.26
C MET A 1 24.52 0.39 1.15
N GLU A 2 23.64 0.54 2.12
CA GLU A 2 23.93 0.16 3.51
C GLU A 2 24.19 -1.34 3.59
N ARG A 3 25.16 -1.71 4.44
CA ARG A 3 25.55 -3.10 4.67
C ARG A 3 24.35 -3.89 5.18
N SER A 4 24.07 -5.03 4.57
CA SER A 4 23.17 -6.02 5.15
C SER A 4 23.68 -6.37 6.55
N ILE A 5 22.87 -6.07 7.57
CA ILE A 5 23.19 -6.40 8.97
C ILE A 5 23.05 -7.91 9.10
N ILE A 6 24.14 -8.59 9.48
CA ILE A 6 24.11 -10.01 9.78
C ILE A 6 23.68 -10.16 11.24
N CYS A 7 22.43 -10.56 11.44
CA CYS A 7 21.88 -10.85 12.77
C CYS A 7 22.50 -12.13 13.34
N LYS A 8 22.76 -12.13 14.65
CA LYS A 8 23.34 -13.26 15.38
C LYS A 8 22.30 -14.06 16.17
N SER A 9 21.07 -13.56 16.25
CA SER A 9 19.96 -14.23 16.92
C SER A 9 18.63 -13.94 16.24
N LEU A 10 17.62 -14.75 16.53
CA LEU A 10 16.26 -14.51 16.07
C LEU A 10 15.67 -13.21 16.64
N ASP A 11 16.07 -12.84 17.86
CA ASP A 11 15.60 -11.60 18.48
C ASP A 11 16.18 -10.37 17.78
N GLU A 12 17.44 -10.42 17.35
CA GLU A 12 18.02 -9.35 16.51
C GLU A 12 17.29 -9.22 15.16
N VAL A 13 16.94 -10.36 14.53
CA VAL A 13 16.14 -10.35 13.28
C VAL A 13 14.79 -9.67 13.52
N ARG A 14 14.09 -10.03 14.60
CA ARG A 14 12.78 -9.46 14.93
C ARG A 14 12.86 -7.97 15.21
N LEU A 15 13.87 -7.51 15.95
CA LEU A 15 14.08 -6.08 16.20
C LEU A 15 14.26 -5.28 14.91
N HIS A 16 14.98 -5.82 13.92
CA HIS A 16 15.12 -5.17 12.62
C HIS A 16 13.82 -5.21 11.81
N ILE A 17 13.06 -6.30 11.86
CA ILE A 17 11.73 -6.38 11.23
C ILE A 17 10.79 -5.35 11.85
N ASP A 18 10.71 -5.26 13.18
CA ASP A 18 9.84 -4.31 13.89
C ASP A 18 10.16 -2.85 13.50
N ALA A 19 11.44 -2.54 13.30
CA ALA A 19 11.87 -1.21 12.82
C ALA A 19 11.37 -0.94 11.39
N ILE A 20 11.50 -1.91 10.49
CA ILE A 20 11.00 -1.82 9.11
C ILE A 20 9.47 -1.70 9.10
N ASP A 21 8.77 -2.48 9.93
CA ASP A 21 7.31 -2.45 10.05
C ASP A 21 6.82 -1.06 10.48
N ARG A 22 7.55 -0.39 11.39
CA ARG A 22 7.25 0.99 11.77
C ARG A 22 7.37 1.96 10.60
N GLU A 23 8.41 1.82 9.78
CA GLU A 23 8.58 2.63 8.57
C GLU A 23 7.50 2.34 7.54
N MET A 24 7.14 1.07 7.33
CA MET A 24 6.06 0.67 6.44
C MET A 24 4.71 1.28 6.87
N VAL A 25 4.39 1.25 8.16
CA VAL A 25 3.16 1.88 8.69
C VAL A 25 3.18 3.40 8.45
N ASN A 26 4.32 4.05 8.67
CA ASN A 26 4.46 5.49 8.41
C ASN A 26 4.28 5.83 6.91
N LEU A 27 4.79 4.99 6.00
CA LEU A 27 4.59 5.15 4.56
C LEU A 27 3.14 4.88 4.15
N LEU A 28 2.47 3.91 4.79
CA LEU A 28 1.06 3.63 4.57
C LEU A 28 0.17 4.80 4.99
N ALA A 29 0.47 5.44 6.12
CA ALA A 29 -0.25 6.63 6.57
C ALA A 29 -0.13 7.77 5.54
N GLN A 30 1.10 8.10 5.11
CA GLN A 30 1.33 9.11 4.07
C GLN A 30 0.63 8.77 2.76
N ARG A 31 0.67 7.50 2.34
CA ARG A 31 -0.06 7.04 1.16
C ARG A 31 -1.57 7.24 1.32
N GLY A 32 -2.10 6.95 2.51
CA GLY A 32 -3.51 7.14 2.85
C GLY A 32 -3.96 8.59 2.74
N ASP A 33 -3.13 9.55 3.15
CA ASP A 33 -3.43 10.98 3.01
C ASP A 33 -3.63 11.39 1.54
N PHE A 34 -2.83 10.83 0.63
CA PHE A 34 -3.00 11.07 -0.81
C PHE A 34 -4.23 10.37 -1.39
N VAL A 35 -4.58 9.18 -0.89
CA VAL A 35 -5.82 8.48 -1.27
C VAL A 35 -7.03 9.31 -0.85
N ALA A 36 -7.07 9.80 0.39
CA ALA A 36 -8.14 10.66 0.90
C ALA A 36 -8.26 11.98 0.11
N GLN A 37 -7.13 12.57 -0.31
CA GLN A 37 -7.16 13.72 -1.22
C GLN A 37 -7.73 13.34 -2.60
N ALA A 38 -7.33 12.19 -3.14
CA ALA A 38 -7.84 11.68 -4.41
C ALA A 38 -9.36 11.44 -4.39
N ALA A 39 -9.90 11.01 -3.24
CA ALA A 39 -11.33 10.79 -3.04
C ALA A 39 -12.18 12.02 -3.37
N ARG A 40 -11.68 13.23 -3.13
CA ARG A 40 -12.38 14.49 -3.46
C ARG A 40 -12.64 14.68 -4.95
N PHE A 41 -11.89 14.01 -5.82
CA PHE A 41 -12.04 14.10 -7.27
C PHE A 41 -12.92 12.98 -7.84
N LYS A 42 -13.22 11.96 -7.05
CA LYS A 42 -14.00 10.78 -7.46
C LYS A 42 -15.48 11.04 -7.24
N LYS A 43 -16.30 10.86 -8.28
CA LYS A 43 -17.75 11.16 -8.23
C LYS A 43 -18.59 9.89 -8.21
N THR A 44 -18.06 8.80 -8.74
CA THR A 44 -18.76 7.53 -8.90
C THR A 44 -18.00 6.39 -8.21
N THR A 45 -18.69 5.27 -7.98
CA THR A 45 -18.08 4.05 -7.44
C THR A 45 -17.02 3.46 -8.38
N ASP A 46 -17.15 3.69 -9.69
CA ASP A 46 -16.16 3.23 -10.68
C ASP A 46 -14.88 4.09 -10.64
N ASP A 47 -15.01 5.39 -10.37
CA ASP A 47 -13.87 6.27 -10.11
C ASP A 47 -13.11 5.85 -8.83
N VAL A 48 -13.82 5.30 -7.84
CA VAL A 48 -13.24 4.75 -6.60
C VAL A 48 -12.48 3.46 -6.85
N ARG A 49 -13.05 2.52 -7.62
CA ARG A 49 -12.41 1.22 -7.91
C ARG A 49 -11.24 1.34 -8.89
N ALA A 50 -11.33 2.24 -9.87
CA ALA A 50 -10.28 2.57 -10.85
C ALA A 50 -9.43 1.36 -11.33
N PRO A 51 -10.04 0.29 -11.90
CA PRO A 51 -9.35 -0.98 -12.15
C PRO A 51 -8.11 -0.85 -13.06
N GLN A 52 -8.16 0.03 -14.06
CA GLN A 52 -7.01 0.31 -14.91
C GLN A 52 -5.83 0.90 -14.12
N ARG A 53 -6.13 1.76 -13.13
CA ARG A 53 -5.09 2.38 -12.29
C ARG A 53 -4.47 1.34 -11.36
N VAL A 54 -5.25 0.38 -10.85
CA VAL A 54 -4.74 -0.73 -10.04
C VAL A 54 -3.68 -1.51 -10.82
N GLU A 55 -4.00 -1.99 -12.01
CA GLU A 55 -3.04 -2.77 -12.82
C GLU A 55 -1.79 -1.98 -13.22
N GLN A 56 -1.93 -0.67 -13.48
CA GLN A 56 -0.77 0.20 -13.72
C GLN A 56 0.15 0.30 -12.50
N VAL A 57 -0.39 0.35 -11.29
CA VAL A 57 0.42 0.37 -10.07
C VAL A 57 1.09 -0.98 -9.89
N ILE A 58 0.37 -2.09 -10.07
CA ILE A 58 0.93 -3.44 -9.94
C ILE A 58 2.09 -3.65 -10.92
N ALA A 59 1.91 -3.31 -12.20
CA ALA A 59 2.97 -3.42 -13.19
C ALA A 59 4.25 -2.66 -12.77
N LYS A 60 4.08 -1.43 -12.26
CA LYS A 60 5.21 -0.59 -11.81
C LYS A 60 5.94 -1.19 -10.61
N VAL A 61 5.22 -1.68 -9.60
CA VAL A 61 5.85 -2.19 -8.38
C VAL A 61 6.47 -3.56 -8.59
N THR A 62 5.93 -4.37 -9.50
CA THR A 62 6.55 -5.65 -9.91
C THR A 62 7.86 -5.42 -10.65
N ILE A 63 7.99 -4.35 -11.45
CA ILE A 63 9.27 -3.93 -12.06
C ILE A 63 10.23 -3.46 -10.97
N LEU A 64 9.78 -2.56 -10.09
CA LEU A 64 10.61 -2.04 -8.99
C LEU A 64 11.11 -3.15 -8.06
N ALA A 65 10.29 -4.17 -7.79
CA ALA A 65 10.70 -5.33 -7.01
C ALA A 65 11.93 -6.03 -7.61
N LYS A 66 11.95 -6.20 -8.94
CA LYS A 66 13.08 -6.80 -9.64
C LYS A 66 14.33 -5.91 -9.56
N GLU A 67 14.17 -4.60 -9.74
CA GLU A 67 15.28 -3.63 -9.64
C GLU A 67 15.91 -3.61 -8.25
N LEU A 68 15.10 -3.80 -7.20
CA LEU A 68 15.53 -3.81 -5.80
C LEU A 68 15.88 -5.20 -5.27
N ASN A 69 15.91 -6.23 -6.12
CA ASN A 69 16.12 -7.64 -5.73
C ASN A 69 15.12 -8.18 -4.68
N ALA A 70 13.91 -7.62 -4.66
CA ALA A 70 12.79 -8.14 -3.88
C ALA A 70 12.02 -9.21 -4.65
N ASN A 71 11.30 -10.08 -3.94
CA ASN A 71 10.45 -11.09 -4.57
C ASN A 71 9.21 -10.43 -5.22
N PRO A 72 9.05 -10.48 -6.56
CA PRO A 72 7.96 -9.77 -7.22
C PRO A 72 6.58 -10.30 -6.86
N THR A 73 6.45 -11.60 -6.59
CA THR A 73 5.18 -12.23 -6.18
C THR A 73 4.74 -11.72 -4.81
N VAL A 74 5.69 -11.57 -3.87
CA VAL A 74 5.39 -11.03 -2.54
C VAL A 74 4.98 -9.56 -2.65
N VAL A 75 5.73 -8.76 -3.41
CA VAL A 75 5.43 -7.33 -3.60
C VAL A 75 4.06 -7.14 -4.24
N GLU A 76 3.73 -7.88 -5.29
CA GLU A 76 2.42 -7.81 -5.94
C GLU A 76 1.29 -8.15 -4.96
N ALA A 77 1.40 -9.23 -4.19
CA ALA A 77 0.38 -9.64 -3.23
C ALA A 77 0.12 -8.55 -2.17
N VAL A 78 1.18 -7.96 -1.61
CA VAL A 78 1.10 -6.87 -0.64
C VAL A 78 0.41 -5.65 -1.25
N TYR A 79 0.80 -5.24 -2.46
CA TYR A 79 0.22 -4.08 -3.11
C TYR A 79 -1.25 -4.27 -3.48
N ARG A 80 -1.65 -5.45 -3.97
CA ARG A 80 -3.05 -5.75 -4.26
C ARG A 80 -3.90 -5.66 -2.99
N ALA A 81 -3.47 -6.31 -1.91
CA ALA A 81 -4.18 -6.26 -0.63
C ALA A 81 -4.29 -4.83 -0.08
N MET A 82 -3.19 -4.07 -0.11
CA MET A 82 -3.16 -2.66 0.32
C MET A 82 -4.14 -1.80 -0.50
N ILE A 83 -4.12 -1.91 -1.84
CA ILE A 83 -4.99 -1.13 -2.71
C ILE A 83 -6.46 -1.48 -2.45
N SER A 84 -6.79 -2.76 -2.34
CA SER A 84 -8.14 -3.21 -2.01
C SER A 84 -8.61 -2.66 -0.66
N ALA A 85 -7.74 -2.63 0.36
CA ALA A 85 -8.09 -2.06 1.67
C ALA A 85 -8.43 -0.57 1.58
N PHE A 86 -7.66 0.22 0.84
CA PHE A 86 -7.94 1.64 0.62
C PHE A 86 -9.24 1.86 -0.14
N ILE A 87 -9.50 1.11 -1.21
CA ILE A 87 -10.75 1.18 -1.98
C ILE A 87 -11.95 0.87 -1.07
N ASN A 88 -11.85 -0.17 -0.24
CA ASN A 88 -12.92 -0.54 0.67
C ASN A 88 -13.18 0.54 1.72
N ALA A 89 -12.13 1.13 2.30
CA ALA A 89 -12.26 2.25 3.23
C ALA A 89 -12.96 3.45 2.57
N GLU A 90 -12.54 3.82 1.35
CA GLU A 90 -13.18 4.91 0.58
C GLU A 90 -14.66 4.61 0.30
N LEU A 91 -15.01 3.39 -0.10
CA LEU A 91 -16.41 3.01 -0.38
C LEU A 91 -17.31 3.15 0.85
N VAL A 92 -16.79 2.80 2.04
CA VAL A 92 -17.52 2.96 3.31
C VAL A 92 -17.73 4.44 3.63
N GLU A 93 -16.71 5.28 3.47
CA GLU A 93 -16.83 6.74 3.68
C GLU A 93 -17.82 7.38 2.69
N HIS A 94 -17.76 7.00 1.41
CA HIS A 94 -18.68 7.48 0.39
C HIS A 94 -20.14 7.08 0.68
N ALA A 95 -20.38 5.87 1.17
CA ALA A 95 -21.72 5.42 1.56
C ALA A 95 -22.27 6.23 2.74
N ALA A 96 -21.46 6.45 3.79
CA ALA A 96 -21.88 7.23 4.95
C ALA A 96 -22.25 8.69 4.60
N LEU A 97 -21.55 9.29 3.63
CA LEU A 97 -21.83 10.65 3.14
C LEU A 97 -23.10 10.72 2.27
N ALA A 98 -23.47 9.65 1.59
CA ALA A 98 -24.70 9.57 0.80
C ALA A 98 -25.95 9.41 1.68
N ASP A 99 -25.85 8.64 2.79
CA ASP A 99 -26.94 8.42 3.74
C ASP A 99 -27.20 9.62 4.68
N SER A 100 -26.27 10.58 4.74
CA SER A 100 -26.38 11.79 5.56
C SER A 100 -26.97 13.00 4.81
N ARG A 101 -27.54 12.80 3.62
CA ARG A 101 -28.18 13.82 2.77
C ARG A 101 -29.66 13.52 2.56
#